data_AF-A0A966V2T4-F1
#
_entry.id   AF-A0A966V2T4-F1
#
_cell.length_a   1.000
_cell.length_b   1.000
_cell.length_c   1.000
_cell.angle_alpha   90.00
_cell.angle_beta   90.00
_cell.angle_gamma   90.00
#
_symmetry.space_group_name_H-M   'P 1'
#
loop_
_entity.id
_entity.type
_entity.pdbx_description
1 polymer ?
#
loop_
_entity_poly.entity_id
_entity_poly.type
_entity_poly.pdbx_seq_one_letter_code
_entity_poly.pdbx_strand_id
1 'polypeptide(L)'
;MPITIVELIVPSAPSTLAQAALLVLRVFVGICFIRHGWPKLRNLRTWSEALKTPAWLCFLSAFSMWGAGIALIPGLLTPLAALAIAGSMAYAMLLEIRMGFPFIAPDPYQIPEGDYAGPMGVGEPPSWEKAAMYVVMCGVLATCGGGLWSLDNLLISDLLQTMLG
;
A
#
# COMPACT_ATOMS: atom_id res chain seq x y z
N MET A 1 -23.86 2.52 -16.49
CA MET A 1 -24.14 1.08 -16.43
C MET A 1 -24.18 0.67 -14.97
N PRO A 2 -25.03 -0.27 -14.54
CA PRO A 2 -25.01 -0.76 -13.16
C PRO A 2 -23.69 -1.50 -12.88
N ILE A 3 -23.07 -1.24 -11.72
CA ILE A 3 -21.85 -1.94 -11.27
C ILE A 3 -22.24 -3.36 -10.86
N THR A 4 -21.54 -4.36 -11.41
CA THR A 4 -21.77 -5.78 -11.05
C THR A 4 -20.96 -6.20 -9.82
N ILE A 5 -21.38 -7.27 -9.14
CA ILE A 5 -20.60 -7.85 -8.03
C ILE A 5 -19.21 -8.29 -8.51
N VAL A 6 -19.12 -8.86 -9.72
CA VAL A 6 -17.84 -9.25 -10.33
C VAL A 6 -16.95 -8.04 -10.53
N GLU A 7 -17.49 -6.93 -11.05
CA GLU A 7 -16.74 -5.67 -11.25
C GLU A 7 -16.28 -5.05 -9.93
N LEU A 8 -17.03 -5.22 -8.84
CA LEU A 8 -16.64 -4.77 -7.52
C LEU A 8 -15.47 -5.58 -6.94
N ILE A 9 -15.43 -6.89 -7.20
CA ILE A 9 -14.42 -7.80 -6.64
C ILE A 9 -13.18 -7.87 -7.53
N VAL A 10 -13.34 -7.80 -8.84
CA VAL A 10 -12.30 -7.98 -9.86
C VAL A 10 -12.49 -6.95 -11.00
N PRO A 11 -12.29 -5.64 -10.72
CA PRO A 11 -12.37 -4.63 -11.76
C PRO A 11 -11.28 -4.90 -12.82
N SER A 12 -11.57 -4.52 -14.06
CA SER A 12 -10.63 -4.68 -15.17
C SER A 12 -10.51 -3.39 -15.97
N ALA A 13 -9.27 -3.02 -16.30
CA ALA A 13 -9.01 -1.80 -17.06
C ALA A 13 -9.37 -1.96 -18.55
N PRO A 14 -9.87 -0.88 -19.19
CA PRO A 14 -10.56 -0.95 -20.47
C PRO A 14 -9.64 -1.19 -21.68
N SER A 15 -8.32 -1.08 -21.52
CA SER A 15 -7.36 -1.25 -22.63
C SER A 15 -6.12 -2.01 -22.18
N THR A 16 -5.45 -2.66 -23.13
CA THR A 16 -4.18 -3.37 -22.89
C THR A 16 -3.11 -2.44 -22.31
N LEU A 17 -3.05 -1.19 -22.78
CA LEU A 17 -2.10 -0.21 -22.26
C LEU A 17 -2.39 0.15 -20.80
N ALA A 18 -3.66 0.38 -20.45
CA ALA A 18 -4.05 0.62 -19.06
C ALA A 18 -3.75 -0.59 -18.17
N GLN A 19 -4.02 -1.79 -18.66
CA GLN A 19 -3.68 -3.03 -17.95
C GLN A 19 -2.16 -3.20 -17.77
N ALA A 20 -1.34 -2.81 -18.75
CA ALA A 20 0.12 -2.84 -18.63
C ALA A 20 0.63 -1.83 -17.58
N ALA A 21 0.05 -0.62 -17.56
CA ALA A 21 0.38 0.38 -16.55
C ALA A 21 0.02 -0.11 -15.12
N LEU A 22 -1.14 -0.76 -14.97
CA LEU A 22 -1.54 -1.36 -13.70
C LEU A 22 -0.62 -2.51 -13.27
N LEU A 23 -0.13 -3.34 -14.20
CA LEU A 23 0.87 -4.36 -13.90
C LEU A 23 2.14 -3.74 -13.29
N VAL A 24 2.66 -2.66 -13.92
CA VAL A 24 3.84 -1.95 -13.42
C VAL A 24 3.58 -1.39 -12.03
N LEU A 25 2.46 -0.69 -11.84
CA LEU A 25 2.06 -0.13 -10.55
C LEU A 25 1.96 -1.22 -9.48
N ARG A 26 1.27 -2.31 -9.79
CA ARG A 26 1.01 -3.45 -8.91
C ARG A 26 2.30 -4.10 -8.44
N VAL A 27 3.21 -4.41 -9.36
CA VAL A 27 4.50 -5.04 -9.04
C VAL A 27 5.37 -4.10 -8.22
N PHE A 28 5.43 -2.82 -8.60
CA PHE A 28 6.19 -1.80 -7.86
C PHE A 28 5.69 -1.67 -6.41
N VAL A 29 4.38 -1.44 -6.22
CA VAL A 29 3.77 -1.33 -4.89
C VAL A 29 4.00 -2.62 -4.09
N GLY A 30 3.84 -3.80 -4.71
CA GLY A 30 4.09 -5.08 -4.07
C GLY A 30 5.52 -5.20 -3.51
N ILE A 31 6.53 -4.89 -4.33
CA ILE A 31 7.95 -4.93 -3.90
C ILE A 31 8.20 -3.94 -2.77
N CYS A 32 7.71 -2.69 -2.91
CA CYS A 32 7.85 -1.66 -1.88
C CYS A 32 7.30 -2.15 -0.53
N PHE A 33 6.10 -2.73 -0.50
CA PHE A 33 5.47 -3.14 0.75
C PHE A 33 6.00 -4.44 1.33
N ILE A 34 6.55 -5.35 0.52
CA ILE A 34 7.36 -6.47 1.02
C ILE A 34 8.57 -5.93 1.79
N ARG A 35 9.29 -4.98 1.17
CA ARG A 35 10.49 -4.35 1.76
C ARG A 35 10.17 -3.47 2.96
N HIS A 36 8.99 -2.85 2.99
CA HIS A 36 8.56 -1.97 4.06
C HIS A 36 7.99 -2.74 5.27
N GLY A 37 7.17 -3.76 5.02
CA GLY A 37 6.54 -4.59 6.06
C GLY A 37 7.52 -5.55 6.73
N TRP A 38 8.48 -6.12 5.99
CA TRP A 38 9.38 -7.15 6.53
C TRP A 38 10.22 -6.70 7.75
N PRO A 39 10.90 -5.53 7.73
CA PRO A 39 11.64 -5.07 8.91
C PRO A 39 10.74 -4.83 10.12
N LYS A 40 9.50 -4.40 9.91
CA LYS A 40 8.51 -4.17 10.97
C LYS A 40 8.04 -5.47 11.60
N LEU A 41 7.84 -6.52 10.81
CA LEU A 41 7.55 -7.86 11.34
C LEU A 41 8.71 -8.40 12.16
N ARG A 42 9.95 -8.26 11.68
CA ARG A 42 11.14 -8.74 12.40
C ARG A 42 11.42 -8.00 13.71
N ASN A 43 11.00 -6.73 13.80
CA ASN A 43 11.26 -5.87 14.95
C ASN A 43 9.95 -5.38 15.61
N LEU A 44 8.94 -6.24 15.63
CA LEU A 44 7.57 -5.86 15.99
C LEU A 44 7.47 -5.20 17.37
N ARG A 45 8.14 -5.77 18.38
CA ARG A 45 8.13 -5.24 19.76
C ARG A 45 8.68 -3.82 19.80
N THR A 46 9.89 -3.63 19.28
CA THR A 46 10.56 -2.33 19.18
C THR A 46 9.67 -1.29 18.48
N TRP A 47 9.05 -1.68 17.37
CA TRP A 47 8.17 -0.79 16.63
C TRP A 47 6.89 -0.42 17.40
N SER A 48 6.28 -1.40 18.07
CA SER A 48 5.07 -1.20 18.87
C SER A 48 5.31 -0.31 20.09
N GLU A 49 6.45 -0.45 20.75
CA GLU A 49 6.87 0.38 21.88
C GLU A 49 7.13 1.83 21.42
N ALA A 50 7.84 2.01 20.29
CA ALA A 50 8.10 3.32 19.71
C ALA A 50 6.81 4.07 19.32
N LEU A 51 5.82 3.34 18.77
CA LEU A 51 4.50 3.90 18.42
C LEU A 51 3.53 3.99 19.61
N LYS A 52 3.92 3.52 20.80
CA LYS A 52 3.02 3.40 21.97
C LYS A 52 1.69 2.72 21.61
N THR A 53 1.76 1.71 20.74
CA THR A 53 0.59 1.04 20.14
C THR A 53 0.65 -0.45 20.49
N PRO A 54 -0.48 -1.12 20.76
CA PRO A 54 -0.50 -2.56 21.02
C PRO A 54 0.18 -3.37 19.92
N ALA A 55 1.05 -4.31 20.31
CA ALA A 55 1.84 -5.11 19.36
C ALA A 55 0.99 -5.88 18.33
N TRP A 56 -0.23 -6.28 18.69
CA TRP A 56 -1.14 -6.98 17.76
C TRP A 56 -1.66 -6.06 16.65
N LEU A 57 -1.86 -4.76 16.90
CA LEU A 57 -2.23 -3.78 15.88
C LEU A 57 -1.04 -3.50 14.95
N CYS A 58 0.15 -3.36 15.52
CA CYS A 58 1.39 -3.29 14.74
C CYS A 58 1.58 -4.56 13.91
N PHE A 59 1.26 -5.75 14.44
CA PHE A 59 1.36 -7.00 13.69
C PHE A 59 0.40 -6.98 12.51
N LEU A 60 -0.86 -6.62 12.74
CA LEU A 60 -1.87 -6.54 11.68
C LEU A 60 -1.43 -5.55 10.58
N SER A 61 -0.85 -4.41 10.94
CA SER A 61 -0.33 -3.46 9.97
C SER A 61 0.90 -3.99 9.22
N ALA A 62 1.92 -4.50 9.93
CA ALA A 62 3.14 -5.02 9.30
C ALA A 62 2.87 -6.25 8.42
N PHE A 63 1.99 -7.14 8.88
CA PHE A 63 1.58 -8.33 8.14
C PHE A 63 0.70 -7.97 6.94
N SER A 64 -0.26 -7.05 7.07
CA SER A 64 -1.05 -6.61 5.92
C SER A 64 -0.15 -6.00 4.84
N MET A 65 0.81 -5.15 5.21
CA MET A 65 1.80 -4.63 4.25
C MET A 65 2.61 -5.72 3.58
N TRP A 66 3.24 -6.61 4.37
CA TRP A 66 4.12 -7.64 3.82
C TRP A 66 3.35 -8.69 2.99
N GLY A 67 2.27 -9.25 3.55
CA GLY A 67 1.48 -10.30 2.91
C GLY A 67 0.70 -9.79 1.71
N ALA A 68 0.08 -8.61 1.79
CA ALA A 68 -0.58 -8.03 0.62
C ALA A 68 0.45 -7.61 -0.45
N GLY A 69 1.64 -7.17 -0.05
CA GLY A 69 2.73 -6.91 -0.98
C GLY A 69 3.08 -8.15 -1.80
N ILE A 70 3.14 -9.34 -1.17
CA ILE A 70 3.32 -10.63 -1.85
C ILE A 70 2.13 -10.93 -2.78
N ALA A 71 0.90 -10.76 -2.31
CA ALA A 71 -0.30 -11.05 -3.10
C ALA A 71 -0.45 -10.12 -4.32
N LEU A 72 -0.01 -8.86 -4.22
CA LEU A 72 -0.02 -7.92 -5.35
C LEU A 72 0.87 -8.39 -6.50
N ILE A 73 2.05 -8.98 -6.26
CA ILE A 73 2.96 -9.37 -7.36
C ILE A 73 2.26 -10.22 -8.44
N PRO A 74 1.65 -11.38 -8.12
CA PRO A 74 0.88 -12.16 -9.09
C PRO A 74 -0.50 -11.56 -9.40
N GLY A 75 -0.93 -10.52 -8.69
CA GLY A 75 -2.28 -9.96 -8.80
C GLY A 75 -3.34 -10.92 -8.29
N LEU A 76 -3.14 -11.43 -7.08
CA LEU A 76 -4.08 -12.29 -6.35
C LEU A 76 -4.93 -11.43 -5.41
N LEU A 77 -6.24 -11.37 -5.66
CA LEU A 77 -7.19 -10.53 -4.92
C LEU A 77 -6.69 -9.08 -4.82
N THR A 78 -6.28 -8.50 -5.95
CA THR A 78 -5.62 -7.18 -6.04
C THR A 78 -6.38 -6.12 -5.27
N PRO A 79 -7.73 -5.99 -5.39
CA PRO A 79 -8.43 -4.95 -4.64
C PRO A 79 -8.36 -5.13 -3.13
N LEU A 80 -8.49 -6.36 -2.64
CA LEU A 80 -8.39 -6.64 -1.21
C LEU A 80 -6.97 -6.41 -0.69
N ALA A 81 -5.96 -6.87 -1.42
CA ALA A 81 -4.56 -6.64 -1.08
C ALA A 81 -4.23 -5.13 -1.06
N ALA A 82 -4.68 -4.39 -2.07
CA ALA A 82 -4.51 -2.95 -2.14
C ALA A 82 -5.22 -2.23 -1.00
N LEU A 83 -6.46 -2.61 -0.66
CA LEU A 83 -7.19 -2.03 0.48
C LEU A 83 -6.54 -2.33 1.83
N ALA A 84 -5.97 -3.52 2.01
CA ALA A 84 -5.24 -3.87 3.23
C ALA A 84 -4.01 -2.97 3.43
N ILE A 85 -3.27 -2.69 2.36
CA ILE A 85 -2.15 -1.73 2.36
C ILE A 85 -2.66 -0.31 2.59
N ALA A 86 -3.71 0.11 1.86
CA ALA A 86 -4.30 1.43 1.97
C ALA A 86 -4.76 1.73 3.40
N GLY A 87 -5.34 0.76 4.09
CA GLY A 87 -5.73 0.92 5.50
C GLY A 87 -4.54 1.22 6.42
N SER A 88 -3.43 0.48 6.26
CA SER A 88 -2.19 0.73 7.01
C SER A 88 -1.61 2.12 6.70
N MET A 89 -1.60 2.52 5.43
CA MET A 89 -1.06 3.82 5.00
C MET A 89 -1.96 4.99 5.38
N ALA A 90 -3.28 4.83 5.30
CA ALA A 90 -4.24 5.83 5.77
C ALA A 90 -4.11 6.05 7.28
N TYR A 91 -3.92 4.98 8.06
CA TYR A 91 -3.66 5.11 9.49
C TYR A 91 -2.34 5.84 9.77
N ALA A 92 -1.26 5.51 9.04
CA ALA A 92 0.01 6.21 9.15
C ALA A 92 -0.13 7.70 8.83
N MET A 93 -0.81 8.03 7.72
CA MET A 93 -1.13 9.40 7.32
C MET A 93 -1.89 10.16 8.41
N LEU A 94 -2.93 9.55 9.00
CA LEU A 94 -3.68 10.16 10.10
C LEU A 94 -2.83 10.36 11.36
N LEU A 95 -1.93 9.44 11.67
CA LEU A 95 -1.01 9.55 12.79
C LEU A 95 -0.05 10.73 12.60
N GLU A 96 0.55 10.84 11.41
CA GLU A 96 1.48 11.91 11.04
C GLU A 96 0.78 13.28 11.02
N ILE A 97 -0.45 13.36 10.51
CA ILE A 97 -1.29 14.57 10.58
C ILE A 97 -1.54 14.98 12.04
N ARG A 98 -1.87 14.02 12.92
CA ARG A 98 -2.10 14.29 14.35
C ARG A 98 -0.83 14.71 15.08
N MET A 99 0.34 14.29 14.62
CA MET A 99 1.63 14.74 15.12
C MET A 99 2.02 16.14 14.63
N GLY A 100 1.23 16.73 13.71
CA GLY A 100 1.49 18.06 13.16
C GLY A 100 2.52 18.07 12.04
N PHE A 101 2.82 16.92 11.42
CA PHE A 101 3.74 16.89 10.28
C PHE A 101 3.10 17.52 9.04
N PRO A 102 3.88 18.25 8.23
CA PRO A 102 3.38 18.86 7.01
C PRO A 102 3.05 17.81 5.94
N PHE A 103 2.29 18.23 4.92
CA PHE A 103 2.04 17.35 3.78
C PHE A 103 3.33 16.99 3.06
N ILE A 104 4.08 18.01 2.67
CA ILE A 104 5.37 17.90 1.99
C ILE A 104 6.46 18.19 3.00
N ALA A 105 7.52 17.38 3.00
CA ALA A 105 8.67 17.59 3.86
C ALA A 105 9.30 18.97 3.58
N PRO A 106 9.72 19.72 4.63
CA PRO A 106 10.47 20.95 4.45
C PRO A 106 11.75 20.71 3.64
N ASP A 107 12.16 21.73 2.90
CA ASP A 107 13.40 21.67 2.13
C ASP A 107 14.59 21.44 3.09
N PRO A 108 15.57 20.58 2.74
CA PRO A 108 16.76 20.35 3.55
C PRO A 108 17.49 21.61 4.03
N TYR A 109 17.48 22.70 3.26
CA TYR A 109 18.10 23.98 3.63
C TYR A 109 17.33 24.75 4.72
N GLN A 110 16.12 24.32 5.08
CA GLN A 110 15.26 24.94 6.08
C GLN A 110 15.22 24.17 7.40
N ILE A 111 15.89 23.02 7.47
CA ILE A 111 15.93 22.17 8.66
C ILE A 111 16.99 22.73 9.65
N PRO A 112 16.68 22.86 10.96
CA PRO A 112 17.67 23.19 11.98
C PRO A 112 18.88 22.25 11.97
N GLU A 113 20.06 22.77 12.27
CA GLU A 113 21.29 21.97 12.32
C GLU A 113 21.19 20.85 13.38
N GLY A 114 21.47 19.61 12.97
CA GLY A 114 21.44 18.43 13.84
C GLY A 114 20.14 17.60 13.79
N ASP A 115 19.05 18.16 13.25
CA ASP A 115 17.80 17.41 13.09
C ASP A 115 17.93 16.31 12.03
N TYR A 116 17.27 15.17 12.27
CA TYR A 116 17.29 13.96 11.43
C TYR A 116 18.67 13.33 11.19
N ALA A 117 19.69 13.70 11.96
CA ALA A 117 20.99 13.04 11.91
C ALA A 117 20.90 11.58 12.39
N GLY A 118 21.45 10.67 11.60
CA GLY A 118 21.61 9.25 11.91
C GLY A 118 23.01 8.74 11.59
N PRO A 119 23.32 7.48 11.91
CA PRO A 119 24.65 6.89 11.70
C PRO A 119 25.15 6.92 10.24
N MET A 120 24.23 7.08 9.30
CA MET A 120 24.49 7.12 7.85
C MET A 120 24.30 8.52 7.23
N GLY A 121 24.17 9.57 8.05
CA GLY A 121 23.93 10.95 7.60
C GLY A 121 22.55 11.49 7.98
N VAL A 122 22.11 12.56 7.31
CA VAL A 122 20.83 13.24 7.58
C VAL A 122 19.70 12.54 6.82
N GLY A 123 18.65 12.13 7.54
CA GLY A 123 17.44 11.56 6.97
C GLY A 123 16.47 12.62 6.45
N GLU A 124 15.47 12.18 5.68
CA GLU A 124 14.40 13.08 5.23
C GLU A 124 13.50 13.51 6.38
N PRO A 125 13.05 14.78 6.42
CA PRO A 125 12.05 15.23 7.37
C PRO A 125 10.75 14.42 7.29
N PRO A 126 10.03 14.31 8.41
CA PRO A 126 8.74 13.65 8.46
C PRO A 126 7.73 14.48 7.68
N SER A 127 6.93 13.78 6.90
CA SER A 127 5.81 14.32 6.15
C SER A 127 4.87 13.17 5.84
N TRP A 128 3.60 13.49 5.59
CA TRP A 128 2.60 12.48 5.27
C TRP A 128 2.42 12.22 3.76
N GLU A 129 3.27 12.83 2.91
CA GLU A 129 3.28 12.68 1.46
C GLU A 129 3.34 11.22 1.02
N LYS A 130 4.33 10.45 1.52
CA LYS A 130 4.55 9.06 1.10
C LYS A 130 3.34 8.18 1.42
N ALA A 131 2.77 8.36 2.62
CA ALA A 131 1.58 7.63 3.03
C ALA A 131 0.40 7.96 2.11
N ALA A 132 0.18 9.24 1.80
CA ALA A 132 -0.87 9.69 0.87
C ALA A 132 -0.68 9.15 -0.55
N MET A 133 0.55 9.16 -1.08
CA MET A 133 0.86 8.59 -2.39
C MET A 133 0.44 7.12 -2.46
N TYR A 134 0.78 6.32 -1.43
CA TYR A 134 0.38 4.91 -1.41
C TYR A 134 -1.12 4.71 -1.21
N VAL A 135 -1.80 5.56 -0.45
CA VAL A 135 -3.28 5.52 -0.38
C VAL A 135 -3.89 5.72 -1.76
N VAL A 136 -3.41 6.70 -2.54
CA VAL A 136 -3.91 6.96 -3.90
C VAL A 136 -3.58 5.81 -4.84
N MET A 137 -2.33 5.34 -4.85
CA MET A 137 -1.89 4.22 -5.69
C MET A 137 -2.68 2.94 -5.39
N CYS A 138 -2.89 2.61 -4.12
CA CYS A 138 -3.71 1.48 -3.72
C CYS A 138 -5.20 1.70 -4.04
N GLY A 139 -5.70 2.93 -3.95
CA GLY A 139 -7.03 3.29 -4.42
C GLY A 139 -7.22 2.95 -5.90
N VAL A 140 -6.26 3.33 -6.75
CA VAL A 140 -6.25 2.99 -8.18
C VAL A 140 -6.24 1.48 -8.39
N LEU A 141 -5.37 0.73 -7.70
CA LEU A 141 -5.34 -0.74 -7.81
C LEU A 141 -6.65 -1.38 -7.32
N ALA A 142 -7.28 -0.81 -6.29
CA ALA A 142 -8.54 -1.29 -5.75
C ALA A 142 -9.73 -1.07 -6.68
N THR A 143 -9.75 0.05 -7.42
CA THR A 143 -10.88 0.41 -8.29
C THR A 143 -10.68 0.04 -9.75
N CYS A 144 -9.44 -0.11 -10.20
CA CYS A 144 -9.10 -0.38 -11.60
C CYS A 144 -8.53 -1.79 -11.82
N GLY A 145 -8.19 -2.50 -10.74
CA GLY A 145 -7.89 -3.92 -10.74
C GLY A 145 -6.42 -4.29 -10.94
N GLY A 146 -6.19 -5.59 -11.15
CA GLY A 146 -4.87 -6.18 -11.26
C GLY A 146 -4.09 -5.74 -12.51
N GLY A 147 -4.77 -5.49 -13.63
CA GLY A 147 -4.09 -5.27 -14.91
C GLY A 147 -3.58 -6.56 -15.56
N LEU A 148 -2.57 -6.45 -16.43
CA LEU A 148 -2.09 -7.60 -17.20
C LEU A 148 -1.57 -8.72 -16.29
N TRP A 149 -1.81 -9.95 -16.71
CA TRP A 149 -1.34 -11.18 -16.08
C TRP A 149 -1.69 -11.33 -14.58
N SER A 150 -2.70 -10.61 -14.09
CA SER A 150 -3.20 -10.83 -12.74
C SER A 150 -3.92 -12.17 -12.66
N LEU A 151 -3.70 -12.92 -11.57
CA LEU A 151 -4.51 -14.12 -11.28
C LEU A 151 -6.00 -13.77 -11.15
N ASP A 152 -6.29 -12.55 -10.71
CA ASP A 152 -7.61 -11.93 -10.76
C ASP A 152 -8.28 -12.06 -12.13
N ASN A 153 -7.61 -11.58 -13.19
CA ASN A 153 -8.15 -11.58 -14.55
C ASN A 153 -8.07 -12.97 -15.19
N LEU A 154 -7.04 -13.75 -14.87
CA LEU A 154 -6.78 -15.04 -15.52
C LEU A 154 -7.59 -16.21 -14.93
N LEU A 155 -8.04 -16.11 -13.68
CA LEU A 155 -8.67 -17.24 -12.96
C LEU A 155 -9.93 -16.81 -12.18
N ILE A 156 -9.84 -15.73 -11.40
CA ILE A 156 -10.90 -15.39 -10.44
C ILE A 156 -12.12 -14.78 -11.15
N SER A 157 -11.90 -13.95 -12.17
CA SER A 157 -12.98 -13.36 -12.98
C SER A 157 -13.88 -14.46 -13.57
N ASP A 158 -13.30 -15.46 -14.23
CA ASP A 158 -14.05 -16.55 -14.87
C ASP A 158 -14.82 -17.39 -13.84
N LEU A 159 -14.20 -17.66 -12.69
CA LEU A 159 -14.85 -18.36 -11.57
C LEU A 159 -16.07 -17.58 -11.06
N LEU A 160 -15.92 -16.28 -10.80
CA LEU A 160 -17.02 -15.45 -10.27
C LEU A 160 -18.15 -15.28 -11.28
N GLN A 161 -17.83 -15.13 -12.57
CA GLN A 161 -18.84 -15.09 -13.63
C GLN A 161 -19.63 -16.40 -13.71
N THR A 162 -18.97 -17.54 -13.52
CA THR A 162 -19.62 -18.86 -13.52
C THR A 162 -20.51 -19.06 -12.28
N MET A 163 -20.10 -18.53 -11.12
CA MET A 163 -20.83 -18.70 -9.85
C MET A 163 -22.00 -17.72 -9.66
N LEU A 164 -21.93 -16.54 -10.28
CA LEU A 164 -22.88 -15.43 -10.07
C LEU A 164 -23.73 -15.09 -11.30
N GLY A 165 -23.44 -15.72 -12.45
CA GLY A 165 -24.26 -15.66 -13.67
C GLY A 165 -25.29 -16.77 -13.74
#